data_AF-A0A941RX56-F1
#
_entry.id   AF-A0A941RX56-F1
#
_cell.length_a   1.000
_cell.length_b   1.000
_cell.length_c   1.000
_cell.angle_alpha   90.00
_cell.angle_beta   90.00
_cell.angle_gamma   90.00
#
_symmetry.space_group_name_H-M   'P 1'
#
loop_
_entity.id
_entity.type
_entity.pdbx_description
1 polymer ?
#
loop_
_entity_poly.entity_id
_entity_poly.type
_entity_poly.pdbx_seq_one_letter_code
_entity_poly.pdbx_strand_id
1 'polypeptide(L)'
;MAPVSRPEVTTAPAQAGPVGISSPRDEVEISNVGKLLDDASRTSGIREQRLAQIKQAIEAGTYETPEKLELALNRLLQDLKLD
;
A
#
# COMPACT_ATOMS: atom_id res chain seq x y z
N MET A 1 32.19 18.13 -60.70
CA MET A 1 31.09 17.18 -60.39
C MET A 1 31.63 16.19 -59.37
N ALA A 2 31.32 16.37 -58.09
CA ALA A 2 31.81 15.50 -57.01
C ALA A 2 30.68 14.54 -56.59
N PRO A 3 30.95 13.24 -56.39
CA PRO A 3 29.92 12.27 -55.99
C PRO A 3 29.55 12.40 -54.51
N VAL A 4 28.24 12.36 -54.23
CA VAL A 4 27.68 12.41 -52.88
C VAL A 4 27.83 11.03 -52.22
N SER A 5 28.54 11.01 -51.09
CA SER A 5 28.70 9.83 -50.23
C SER A 5 27.40 9.52 -49.48
N ARG A 6 26.99 8.25 -49.53
CA ARG A 6 25.80 7.68 -48.88
C ARG A 6 26.19 7.23 -47.46
N PRO A 7 25.50 7.65 -46.38
CA PRO A 7 25.82 7.13 -45.05
C PRO A 7 25.42 5.66 -44.95
N GLU A 8 26.39 4.88 -44.49
CA GLU A 8 26.35 3.45 -44.20
C GLU A 8 25.28 3.16 -43.14
N VAL A 9 24.33 2.29 -43.46
CA VAL A 9 23.39 1.75 -42.46
C VAL A 9 24.15 0.68 -41.69
N THR A 10 24.62 1.01 -40.50
CA THR A 10 25.23 0.02 -39.60
C THR A 10 24.11 -0.85 -39.01
N THR A 11 24.07 -2.13 -39.40
CA THR A 11 23.27 -3.14 -38.71
C THR A 11 24.14 -3.83 -37.67
N ALA A 12 23.79 -3.62 -36.39
CA ALA A 12 24.29 -4.42 -35.27
C ALA A 12 23.14 -5.30 -34.71
N PRO A 13 23.39 -6.58 -34.35
CA PRO A 13 22.39 -7.49 -33.80
C PRO A 13 22.43 -7.56 -32.27
N ALA A 14 21.26 -7.63 -31.59
CA ALA A 14 21.00 -8.06 -30.19
C ALA A 14 19.79 -7.27 -29.64
N GLN A 15 18.76 -7.81 -28.99
CA GLN A 15 18.49 -9.09 -28.35
C GLN A 15 16.96 -9.27 -28.35
N ALA A 16 16.46 -10.45 -28.70
CA ALA A 16 15.11 -10.84 -28.33
C ALA A 16 15.09 -11.08 -26.82
N GLY A 17 14.77 -10.04 -26.04
CA GLY A 17 14.33 -10.23 -24.66
C GLY A 17 13.00 -11.00 -24.68
N PRO A 18 12.68 -11.80 -23.64
CA PRO A 18 11.37 -12.42 -23.57
C PRO A 18 10.33 -11.31 -23.67
N VAL A 19 9.43 -11.43 -24.64
CA VAL A 19 8.17 -10.70 -24.63
C VAL A 19 7.36 -11.25 -23.46
N GLY A 20 7.76 -10.85 -22.26
CA GLY A 20 7.00 -11.06 -21.05
C GLY A 20 5.69 -10.31 -21.26
N ILE A 21 4.61 -11.07 -21.32
CA ILE A 21 3.25 -10.54 -21.30
C ILE A 21 3.19 -9.62 -20.08
N SER A 22 3.20 -8.30 -20.31
CA SER A 22 3.07 -7.34 -19.22
C SER A 22 1.62 -7.39 -18.79
N SER A 23 1.32 -8.17 -17.75
CA SER A 23 0.03 -8.11 -17.08
C SER A 23 -0.23 -6.65 -16.68
N PRO A 24 -1.47 -6.14 -16.84
CA PRO A 24 -1.78 -4.78 -16.41
C PRO A 24 -1.40 -4.63 -14.94
N ARG A 25 -0.42 -3.77 -14.67
CA ARG A 25 -0.02 -3.40 -13.32
C ARG A 25 -0.99 -2.33 -12.85
N ASP A 26 -1.91 -2.74 -12.00
CA ASP A 26 -2.72 -1.81 -11.22
C ASP A 26 -1.79 -1.14 -10.20
N GLU A 27 -1.56 0.16 -10.36
CA GLU A 27 -0.71 0.95 -9.48
C GLU A 27 -1.53 2.08 -8.87
N VAL A 28 -1.50 2.17 -7.54
CA VAL A 28 -2.17 3.21 -6.78
C VAL A 28 -1.17 4.33 -6.46
N GLU A 29 -1.35 5.46 -7.15
CA GLU A 29 -0.56 6.67 -6.92
C GLU A 29 -1.09 7.45 -5.71
N ILE A 30 -0.33 7.45 -4.61
CA ILE A 30 -0.68 8.22 -3.41
C ILE A 30 -0.09 9.61 -3.50
N SER A 31 -0.95 10.64 -3.47
CA SER A 31 -0.58 12.05 -3.47
C SER A 31 0.46 12.39 -2.39
N ASN A 32 1.50 13.14 -2.78
CA ASN A 32 2.57 13.55 -1.87
C ASN A 32 2.04 14.31 -0.63
N VAL A 33 1.01 15.14 -0.83
CA VAL A 33 0.32 15.86 0.27
C VAL A 33 -0.34 14.89 1.26
N GLY A 34 -0.92 13.78 0.77
CA GLY A 34 -1.52 12.75 1.63
C GLY A 34 -0.49 12.03 2.48
N LYS A 35 0.69 11.75 1.93
CA LYS A 35 1.81 11.15 2.69
C LYS A 35 2.30 12.09 3.79
N LEU A 36 2.52 13.37 3.45
CA LEU A 36 2.95 14.39 4.41
C LEU A 36 1.93 14.60 5.55
N LEU A 37 0.64 14.55 5.24
CA LEU A 37 -0.42 14.69 6.25
C LEU A 37 -0.53 13.47 7.17
N ASP A 38 -0.34 12.25 6.64
CA ASP A 38 -0.29 11.03 7.46
C ASP A 38 0.89 11.08 8.44
N ASP A 39 2.07 11.48 7.98
CA ASP A 39 3.26 11.68 8.83
C ASP A 39 3.04 12.76 9.90
N ALA A 40 2.49 13.91 9.51
CA ALA A 40 2.16 14.96 10.47
C ALA A 40 1.15 14.46 11.53
N SER A 41 0.14 13.69 11.10
CA SER A 41 -0.85 13.09 12.00
C SER A 41 -0.27 12.01 12.93
N ARG A 42 0.89 11.42 12.59
CA ARG A 42 1.63 10.45 13.44
C ARG A 42 2.35 11.10 14.60
N THR A 43 2.67 12.37 14.48
CA THR A 43 3.42 13.13 15.50
C THR A 43 2.49 13.73 16.57
N SER A 44 1.17 13.68 16.37
CA SER A 44 0.17 14.23 17.28
C SER A 44 0.08 13.43 18.59
N GLY A 45 0.54 14.00 19.71
CA GLY A 45 0.56 13.37 21.06
C GLY A 45 -0.81 12.91 21.61
N ILE A 46 -1.90 13.23 20.92
CA ILE A 46 -3.24 12.66 21.18
C ILE A 46 -3.21 11.13 21.09
N ARG A 47 -2.40 10.54 20.22
CA ARG A 47 -2.27 9.07 20.14
C ARG A 47 -1.66 8.49 21.40
N GLU A 48 -0.63 9.13 21.97
CA GLU A 48 0.06 8.64 23.16
C GLU A 48 -0.88 8.65 24.36
N GLN A 49 -1.67 9.71 24.53
CA GLN A 49 -2.70 9.78 25.57
C GLN A 49 -3.80 8.72 25.36
N ARG A 50 -4.23 8.48 24.11
CA ARG A 50 -5.19 7.41 23.79
C ARG A 50 -4.61 6.03 24.08
N LEU A 51 -3.36 5.79 23.71
CA LEU A 51 -2.62 4.54 23.97
C LEU A 51 -2.51 4.28 25.47
N ALA A 52 -2.17 5.30 26.27
CA ALA A 52 -2.12 5.18 27.72
C ALA A 52 -3.49 4.78 28.32
N GLN A 53 -4.56 5.46 27.90
CA GLN A 53 -5.92 5.13 28.35
C GLN A 53 -6.35 3.72 27.94
N ILE A 54 -6.04 3.31 26.71
CA ILE A 54 -6.34 1.97 26.21
C ILE A 54 -5.57 0.92 27.03
N LYS A 55 -4.28 1.13 27.29
CA LYS A 55 -3.48 0.24 28.14
C LYS A 55 -4.08 0.10 29.54
N GLN A 56 -4.43 1.22 30.17
CA GLN A 56 -5.09 1.19 31.48
C GLN A 56 -6.40 0.43 31.46
N ALA A 57 -7.23 0.61 30.42
CA ALA A 57 -8.48 -0.12 30.28
C ALA A 57 -8.25 -1.63 30.08
N ILE A 58 -7.18 -2.04 29.39
CA ILE A 58 -6.79 -3.44 29.22
C ILE A 58 -6.35 -4.03 30.56
N GLU A 59 -5.47 -3.34 31.29
CA GLU A 59 -5.01 -3.77 32.62
C GLU A 59 -6.17 -3.87 33.63
N ALA A 60 -7.13 -2.95 33.55
CA ALA A 60 -8.34 -2.97 34.36
C ALA A 60 -9.37 -4.01 33.90
N GLY A 61 -9.15 -4.71 32.78
CA GLY A 61 -10.09 -5.68 32.21
C GLY A 61 -11.39 -5.05 31.68
N THR A 62 -11.43 -3.74 31.47
CA THR A 62 -12.61 -3.00 31.00
C THR A 62 -12.56 -2.66 29.52
N TYR A 63 -11.44 -2.99 28.85
CA TYR A 63 -11.28 -2.77 27.42
C TYR A 63 -12.22 -3.66 26.58
N GLU A 64 -12.36 -4.92 26.99
CA GLU A 64 -13.23 -5.91 26.38
C GLU A 64 -14.59 -5.91 27.07
N THR A 65 -15.60 -5.41 26.35
CA THR A 65 -16.99 -5.46 26.78
C THR A 65 -17.70 -6.60 26.06
N PRO A 66 -18.77 -7.18 26.65
CA PRO A 66 -19.56 -8.23 25.99
C PRO A 66 -20.03 -7.80 24.59
N GLU A 67 -20.50 -6.55 24.45
CA GLU A 67 -20.96 -6.01 23.16
C GLU A 67 -19.85 -5.97 22.09
N LYS A 68 -18.61 -5.60 22.47
CA LYS A 68 -17.46 -5.60 21.54
C LYS A 68 -17.10 -7.02 21.12
N LEU A 69 -17.19 -7.98 22.04
CA LEU A 69 -16.92 -9.39 21.77
C LEU A 69 -17.96 -9.98 20.82
N GLU A 70 -19.24 -9.73 21.06
CA GLU A 70 -20.33 -10.18 20.18
C GLU A 70 -20.20 -9.60 18.77
N LEU A 71 -19.89 -8.31 18.67
CA LEU A 71 -19.64 -7.65 17.39
C LEU A 71 -18.42 -8.24 16.67
N ALA A 72 -17.30 -8.42 17.37
CA ALA A 72 -16.09 -9.00 16.81
C ALA A 72 -16.34 -10.42 16.31
N LEU A 73 -17.06 -11.23 17.08
CA LEU A 73 -17.42 -12.59 16.71
C LEU A 73 -18.35 -12.63 15.49
N ASN A 74 -19.33 -11.73 15.42
CA ASN A 74 -20.23 -11.64 14.27
C ASN A 74 -19.45 -11.27 12.99
N ARG A 75 -18.53 -10.31 13.07
CA ARG A 75 -17.68 -9.92 11.94
C ARG A 75 -16.76 -11.06 11.48
N LEU A 76 -16.15 -11.78 12.43
CA LEU A 76 -15.33 -12.95 12.12
C LEU A 76 -16.14 -14.04 11.40
N LEU A 77 -17.36 -14.32 11.87
CA LEU A 77 -18.24 -15.31 11.25
C LEU A 77 -18.74 -14.88 9.87
N GLN A 78 -18.90 -13.57 9.63
CA GLN A 78 -19.21 -13.03 8.30
C GLN A 78 -18.03 -13.22 7.34
N ASP A 79 -16.81 -12.92 7.79
CA ASP A 79 -15.58 -13.09 7.02
C ASP A 79 -15.38 -14.56 6.60
N LEU A 80 -15.55 -15.49 7.54
CA LEU A 80 -15.47 -16.94 7.30
C LEU A 80 -16.60 -17.52 6.42
N LYS A 81 -17.74 -16.82 6.33
CA LYS A 81 -18.85 -17.22 5.46
C LYS A 81 -18.73 -16.67 4.04
N LEU A 82 -17.75 -15.81 3.78
CA LEU A 82 -17.57 -15.12 2.51
C LEU A 82 -16.59 -15.83 1.56
N ASP A 83 -16.40 -17.14 1.75
CA ASP A 83 -15.85 -18.07 0.75
C ASP A 83 -16.97 -18.87 0.07
#